data_AF-A0A2P4SIP4-F1
#
_entry.id   AF-A0A2P4SIP4-F1
#
_cell.length_a   1.000
_cell.length_b   1.000
_cell.length_c   1.000
_cell.angle_alpha   90.00
_cell.angle_beta   90.00
_cell.angle_gamma   90.00
#
_symmetry.space_group_name_H-M   'P 1'
#
loop_
_entity.id
_entity.type
_entity.pdbx_description
1 polymer ?
#
loop_
_entity_poly.entity_id
_entity_poly.type
_entity_poly.pdbx_seq_one_letter_code
_entity_poly.pdbx_strand_id
1 'polypeptide(L)'
;NAAHTFGDDVVSFCSRGYQQQDAHEFMRYLLDHLHLELQGGFNGVSRSVILQENSSLTASSKCCINGASTVVTAIFGGILQNEVNCLICGTESRKFDPFLDLSLDIPSQFRNKRTKNQENGPMCTLRDCLRSFTDLEELDETELYMCHKCKKKQKSTKKFWIQKLPKVLCLHLKRFHWTAYLRNKVDTYVEFPLRGLDMKCYLLEPENSGPESCLYDLAAVVVHHGSG
;
A
#
# COMPACT_ATOMS: atom_id res chain seq x y z
N ASN A 1 -10.46 -30.47 0.77
CA ASN A 1 -10.59 -29.79 2.07
C ASN A 1 -9.24 -29.20 2.47
N ALA A 2 -9.00 -27.95 2.11
CA ALA A 2 -7.92 -27.15 2.68
C ALA A 2 -8.54 -25.81 3.03
N ALA A 3 -8.82 -25.64 4.32
CA ALA A 3 -9.21 -24.38 4.90
C ALA A 3 -7.98 -23.46 4.86
N HIS A 4 -8.12 -22.30 4.20
CA HIS A 4 -7.19 -21.19 4.41
C HIS A 4 -7.54 -20.57 5.76
N THR A 5 -6.95 -21.12 6.82
CA THR A 5 -6.78 -20.40 8.08
C THR A 5 -5.85 -19.23 7.81
N PHE A 6 -6.41 -18.03 7.90
CA PHE A 6 -5.67 -16.82 8.27
C PHE A 6 -4.96 -17.15 9.59
N GLY A 7 -3.68 -17.51 9.48
CA GLY A 7 -2.82 -17.77 10.61
C GLY A 7 -2.26 -16.46 11.12
N ASP A 8 -2.40 -16.26 12.42
CA ASP A 8 -1.77 -15.23 13.23
C ASP A 8 -0.25 -15.22 13.02
N ASP A 9 0.24 -14.43 12.06
CA ASP A 9 1.63 -13.97 12.07
C ASP A 9 1.69 -12.75 13.00
N VAL A 10 1.64 -13.02 14.30
CA VAL A 10 2.19 -12.10 15.30
C VAL A 10 3.67 -11.98 14.97
N VAL A 11 4.04 -10.95 14.21
CA VAL A 11 5.43 -10.59 13.94
C VAL A 11 6.06 -10.29 15.30
N SER A 12 6.73 -11.30 15.86
CA SER A 12 7.63 -11.15 16.98
C SER A 12 8.82 -10.32 16.48
N PHE A 13 8.68 -9.00 16.49
CA PHE A 13 9.78 -8.08 16.32
C PHE A 13 10.64 -8.15 17.59
N CYS A 14 11.36 -9.24 17.72
CA CYS A 14 12.39 -9.36 18.71
C CYS A 14 13.61 -8.64 18.16
N SER A 15 13.78 -7.37 18.56
CA SER A 15 15.06 -6.64 18.54
C SER A 15 16.10 -7.32 19.46
N ARG A 16 16.31 -8.62 19.31
CA ARG A 16 17.18 -9.45 20.15
C ARG A 16 18.58 -9.62 19.56
N GLY A 17 19.01 -8.70 18.70
CA GLY A 17 20.36 -8.71 18.11
C GLY A 17 20.79 -7.36 17.56
N TYR A 18 22.09 -7.22 17.30
CA TYR A 18 22.72 -6.03 16.72
C TYR A 18 22.80 -6.09 15.17
N GLN A 19 21.94 -6.89 14.54
CA GLN A 19 21.90 -7.05 13.08
C GLN A 19 21.17 -5.88 12.42
N GLN A 20 21.59 -5.50 11.21
CA GLN A 20 20.89 -4.49 10.40
C GLN A 20 19.47 -4.97 10.08
N GLN A 21 18.49 -4.07 10.22
CA GLN A 21 17.06 -4.34 10.00
C GLN A 21 16.49 -3.43 8.90
N ASP A 22 15.34 -3.82 8.35
CA ASP A 22 14.62 -2.99 7.40
C ASP A 22 13.81 -1.89 8.13
N ALA A 23 14.09 -0.63 7.79
CA ALA A 23 13.40 0.51 8.40
C ALA A 23 11.89 0.53 8.08
N HIS A 24 11.49 0.01 6.91
CA HIS A 24 10.08 -0.08 6.53
C HIS A 24 9.34 -1.09 7.40
N GLU A 25 9.95 -2.25 7.65
CA GLU A 25 9.41 -3.27 8.54
C GLU A 25 9.22 -2.73 9.96
N PHE A 26 10.24 -2.05 10.50
CA PHE A 26 10.16 -1.40 11.81
C PHE A 26 9.03 -0.36 11.88
N MET A 27 8.89 0.48 10.85
CA MET A 27 7.83 1.50 10.81
C MET A 27 6.44 0.85 10.80
N ARG A 28 6.23 -0.19 9.98
CA ARG A 28 4.95 -0.91 9.94
C ARG A 28 4.63 -1.54 11.28
N TYR A 29 5.61 -2.20 11.89
CA TYR A 29 5.50 -2.79 13.21
C TYR A 29 5.10 -1.73 14.26
N LEU A 30 5.80 -0.59 14.29
CA LEU A 30 5.51 0.50 15.23
C LEU A 30 4.10 1.05 15.07
N LEU A 31 3.67 1.34 13.84
CA LEU A 31 2.35 1.90 13.58
C LEU A 31 1.22 0.91 13.93
N ASP A 32 1.42 -0.37 13.64
CA ASP A 32 0.46 -1.42 14.00
C ASP A 32 0.38 -1.60 15.52
N HIS A 33 1.52 -1.66 16.20
CA HIS A 33 1.55 -1.73 17.67
C HIS A 33 0.89 -0.51 18.33
N LEU A 34 1.20 0.71 17.87
CA LEU A 34 0.53 1.91 18.37
C LEU A 34 -0.98 1.87 18.11
N HIS A 35 -1.40 1.36 16.96
CA HIS A 35 -2.80 1.19 16.63
C HIS A 35 -3.49 0.18 17.57
N LEU A 36 -2.85 -0.95 17.89
CA LEU A 36 -3.37 -1.98 18.79
C LEU A 36 -3.42 -1.52 20.25
N GLU A 37 -2.36 -0.87 20.75
CA GLU A 37 -2.33 -0.35 22.13
C GLU A 37 -3.41 0.71 22.37
N LEU A 38 -3.59 1.60 21.39
CA LEU A 38 -4.65 2.62 21.43
C LEU A 38 -6.05 2.04 21.23
N GLN A 39 -6.20 0.79 20.81
CA GLN A 39 -7.48 0.07 20.88
C GLN A 39 -7.69 -0.52 22.27
N GLY A 40 -6.67 -1.20 22.81
CA GLY A 40 -6.71 -1.86 24.11
C GLY A 40 -6.94 -0.89 25.28
N GLY A 41 -6.39 0.32 25.21
CA GLY A 41 -6.59 1.37 26.22
C GLY A 41 -8.03 1.88 26.37
N PHE A 42 -8.89 1.69 25.36
CA PHE A 42 -10.31 2.06 25.44
C PHE A 42 -11.19 0.98 26.08
N ASN A 43 -10.70 -0.26 26.23
CA ASN A 43 -11.46 -1.36 26.82
C ASN A 43 -11.51 -1.30 28.37
N GLY A 44 -10.82 -0.34 29.00
CA GLY A 44 -10.80 -0.13 30.46
C GLY A 44 -11.75 0.95 30.99
N VAL A 45 -12.43 1.70 30.12
CA VAL A 45 -13.46 2.66 30.53
C VAL A 45 -14.78 2.21 29.93
N SER A 46 -15.68 1.76 30.80
CA SER A 46 -17.08 1.53 30.44
C SER A 46 -17.62 2.74 29.69
N ARG A 47 -17.92 2.57 28.41
CA ARG A 47 -18.82 3.46 27.68
C ARG A 47 -19.94 2.64 27.09
N SER A 48 -20.87 2.28 27.97
CA SER A 48 -22.26 2.04 27.64
C SER A 48 -22.87 3.31 27.02
N VAL A 49 -22.60 3.60 25.74
CA VAL A 49 -23.38 4.56 24.96
C VAL A 49 -23.44 4.10 23.50
N ILE A 50 -24.53 3.38 23.21
CA ILE A 50 -25.28 3.36 21.93
C ILE A 50 -24.75 2.39 20.85
N LEU A 51 -25.13 1.12 21.02
CA LEU A 51 -25.86 0.40 19.96
C LEU A 51 -27.26 1.03 19.89
N GLN A 52 -27.48 1.93 18.95
CA GLN A 52 -28.82 2.25 18.48
C GLN A 52 -28.73 2.42 16.97
N GLU A 53 -29.31 1.43 16.29
CA GLU A 53 -29.88 1.62 14.96
C GLU A 53 -30.61 2.96 14.89
N ASN A 54 -30.47 3.62 13.75
CA ASN A 54 -31.11 4.88 13.36
C ASN A 54 -30.32 6.16 13.69
N SER A 55 -29.29 6.44 12.88
CA SER A 55 -29.11 7.79 12.34
C SER A 55 -28.35 7.76 11.02
N SER A 56 -29.08 8.15 9.98
CA SER A 56 -28.61 8.52 8.66
C SER A 56 -27.65 9.71 8.72
N LEU A 57 -26.35 9.49 8.92
CA LEU A 57 -25.30 10.50 8.72
C LEU A 57 -24.01 9.84 8.18
N THR A 58 -23.90 9.83 6.84
CA THR A 58 -22.66 9.71 6.01
C THR A 58 -21.69 8.57 6.33
N ALA A 59 -22.00 7.35 5.86
CA ALA A 59 -21.19 6.14 5.97
C ALA A 59 -20.03 6.03 4.93
N SER A 60 -19.35 7.12 4.57
CA SER A 60 -18.49 7.12 3.36
C SER A 60 -17.00 7.49 3.56
N SER A 61 -16.46 7.67 4.77
CA SER A 61 -15.12 8.32 4.86
C SER A 61 -14.20 7.92 6.03
N LYS A 62 -14.54 6.95 6.89
CA LYS A 62 -13.65 6.58 8.00
C LYS A 62 -12.81 5.35 7.62
N CYS A 63 -11.48 5.52 7.66
CA CYS A 63 -10.54 4.40 7.50
C CYS A 63 -10.48 3.67 8.84
N CYS A 64 -10.86 2.39 8.85
CA CYS A 64 -10.74 1.51 9.99
C CYS A 64 -9.85 0.33 9.64
N ILE A 65 -9.01 -0.06 10.59
CA ILE A 65 -8.24 -1.30 10.55
C ILE A 65 -8.76 -2.12 11.72
N ASN A 66 -9.04 -3.41 11.49
CA ASN A 66 -9.62 -4.32 12.48
C ASN A 66 -10.92 -3.80 13.14
N GLY A 67 -11.71 -3.01 12.40
CA GLY A 67 -12.97 -2.43 12.88
C GLY A 67 -12.82 -1.20 13.77
N ALA A 68 -11.59 -0.77 14.10
CA ALA A 68 -11.34 0.39 14.95
C ALA A 68 -10.73 1.57 14.17
N SER A 69 -11.06 2.78 14.63
CA SER A 69 -10.42 4.02 14.17
C SER A 69 -9.58 4.58 15.32
N THR A 70 -8.28 4.71 15.13
CA THR A 70 -7.37 5.34 16.11
C THR A 70 -6.71 6.58 15.51
N VAL A 71 -5.89 7.27 16.30
CA VAL A 71 -5.08 8.40 15.80
C VAL A 71 -4.19 7.97 14.63
N VAL A 72 -3.70 6.72 14.63
CA VAL A 72 -2.87 6.16 13.56
C VAL A 72 -3.66 6.12 12.25
N THR A 73 -4.86 5.53 12.24
CA THR A 73 -5.71 5.45 11.03
C THR A 73 -6.31 6.80 10.64
N ALA A 74 -6.41 7.75 11.58
CA ALA A 74 -6.85 9.11 11.29
C ALA A 74 -5.78 9.96 10.58
N ILE A 75 -4.49 9.68 10.84
CA ILE A 75 -3.36 10.41 10.27
C ILE A 75 -2.81 9.70 9.03
N PHE A 76 -2.46 8.42 9.15
CA PHE A 76 -1.79 7.63 8.12
C PHE A 76 -2.74 6.72 7.33
N GLY A 77 -3.98 6.57 7.78
CA GLY A 77 -4.94 5.64 7.18
C GLY A 77 -5.56 6.15 5.88
N GLY A 78 -5.30 5.41 4.79
CA GLY A 78 -5.97 5.54 3.51
C GLY A 78 -6.74 4.26 3.14
N ILE A 79 -7.48 4.31 2.03
CA ILE A 79 -8.22 3.15 1.49
C ILE A 79 -7.85 2.97 0.02
N LEU A 80 -7.38 1.76 -0.33
CA LEU A 80 -7.23 1.29 -1.70
C LEU A 80 -8.49 0.51 -2.11
N GLN A 81 -8.88 0.66 -3.36
CA GLN A 81 -9.80 -0.26 -4.01
C GLN A 81 -8.99 -1.14 -4.97
N ASN A 82 -8.97 -2.43 -4.71
CA ASN A 82 -8.42 -3.45 -5.60
C ASN A 82 -9.55 -4.02 -6.45
N GLU A 83 -9.40 -3.96 -7.76
CA GLU A 83 -10.36 -4.46 -8.74
C GLU A 83 -9.72 -5.58 -9.55
N VAL A 84 -10.37 -6.74 -9.57
CA VAL A 84 -9.94 -7.90 -10.35
C VAL A 84 -11.02 -8.29 -11.34
N ASN A 85 -10.67 -8.34 -12.62
CA ASN A 85 -11.58 -8.67 -13.71
C ASN A 85 -11.17 -10.00 -14.36
N CYS A 86 -12.03 -11.02 -14.26
CA CYS A 86 -11.79 -12.32 -14.89
C CYS A 86 -11.91 -12.22 -16.41
N LEU A 87 -10.83 -12.54 -17.14
CA LEU A 87 -10.78 -12.44 -18.60
C LEU A 87 -11.59 -13.54 -19.33
N ILE A 88 -12.05 -14.57 -18.61
CA ILE A 88 -12.80 -15.68 -19.21
C ILE A 88 -14.31 -15.47 -19.15
N CYS A 89 -14.82 -14.88 -18.07
CA CYS A 89 -16.27 -14.72 -17.88
C CYS A 89 -16.71 -13.27 -17.61
N GLY A 90 -15.78 -12.32 -17.61
CA GLY A 90 -16.02 -10.90 -17.38
C GLY A 90 -16.48 -10.54 -15.98
N THR A 91 -16.39 -11.46 -15.02
CA THR A 91 -16.82 -11.17 -13.64
C THR A 91 -15.80 -10.31 -12.94
N GLU A 92 -16.27 -9.18 -12.44
CA GLU A 92 -15.50 -8.22 -11.64
C GLU A 92 -15.58 -8.60 -10.16
N SER A 93 -14.49 -8.35 -9.42
CA SER A 93 -14.43 -8.47 -7.97
C SER A 93 -13.71 -7.26 -7.40
N ARG A 94 -14.33 -6.58 -6.45
CA ARG A 94 -13.80 -5.37 -5.81
C ARG A 94 -13.54 -5.64 -4.32
N LYS A 95 -12.39 -5.19 -3.83
CA LYS A 95 -12.01 -5.25 -2.42
C LYS A 95 -11.51 -3.89 -1.96
N PHE A 96 -11.94 -3.48 -0.77
CA PHE A 96 -11.47 -2.26 -0.12
C PHE A 96 -10.44 -2.63 0.93
N ASP A 97 -9.21 -2.18 0.71
CA ASP A 97 -8.05 -2.53 1.52
C ASP A 97 -7.53 -1.27 2.23
N PRO A 98 -7.69 -1.15 3.56
CA PRO A 98 -7.09 -0.04 4.31
C PRO A 98 -5.56 -0.16 4.28
N PHE A 99 -4.88 0.99 4.22
CA PHE A 99 -3.41 1.03 4.23
C PHE A 99 -2.88 2.14 5.14
N LEU A 100 -1.65 1.96 5.62
CA LEU A 100 -0.88 2.97 6.38
C LEU A 100 0.32 3.50 5.58
N ASP A 101 0.73 2.77 4.55
CA ASP A 101 1.77 3.14 3.59
C ASP A 101 1.47 2.53 2.22
N LEU A 102 2.03 3.12 1.15
CA LEU A 102 2.05 2.53 -0.19
C LEU A 102 3.46 2.05 -0.50
N SER A 103 3.60 0.75 -0.75
CA SER A 103 4.85 0.14 -1.18
C SER A 103 4.91 0.06 -2.70
N LEU A 104 5.70 0.94 -3.31
CA LEU A 104 5.82 1.14 -4.74
C LEU A 104 6.99 0.36 -5.33
N ASP A 105 6.73 -0.35 -6.42
CA ASP A 105 7.78 -0.99 -7.21
C ASP A 105 8.47 0.02 -8.11
N ILE A 106 9.80 -0.08 -8.22
CA ILE A 106 10.57 0.67 -9.21
C ILE A 106 10.41 -0.08 -10.55
N PRO A 107 9.83 0.55 -11.59
CA PRO A 107 9.55 -0.14 -12.84
C PRO A 107 10.83 -0.70 -13.48
N SER A 108 10.76 -1.92 -14.02
CA SER A 108 11.93 -2.67 -14.49
C SER A 108 12.69 -1.98 -15.61
N GLN A 109 12.00 -1.19 -16.45
CA GLN A 109 12.61 -0.38 -17.50
C GLN A 109 13.64 0.64 -16.98
N PHE A 110 13.56 1.03 -15.70
CA PHE A 110 14.50 1.93 -15.05
C PHE A 110 15.55 1.22 -14.18
N ARG A 111 15.50 -0.12 -14.07
CA ARG A 111 16.47 -0.92 -13.29
C ARG A 111 17.78 -1.17 -14.04
N ASN A 112 17.92 -0.69 -15.28
CA ASN A 112 19.07 -0.97 -16.12
C ASN A 112 20.40 -0.53 -15.48
N LYS A 113 21.31 -1.49 -15.31
CA LYS A 113 22.72 -1.24 -15.01
C LYS A 113 23.29 -0.41 -16.15
N ARG A 114 23.83 0.78 -15.85
CA ARG A 114 24.55 1.63 -16.80
C ARG A 114 25.51 0.78 -17.64
N THR A 115 25.13 0.40 -18.85
CA THR A 115 26.09 -0.06 -19.86
C THR A 115 26.85 1.19 -20.28
N LYS A 116 28.19 1.12 -20.31
CA LYS A 116 29.09 2.28 -20.50
C LYS A 116 28.85 3.09 -21.80
N ASN A 117 27.95 2.66 -22.68
CA ASN A 117 27.77 3.19 -24.03
C ASN A 117 26.32 3.62 -24.38
N GLN A 118 25.46 3.95 -23.41
CA GLN A 118 24.11 4.46 -23.72
C GLN A 118 23.90 5.90 -23.26
N GLU A 119 23.48 6.74 -24.21
CA GLU A 119 22.97 8.09 -23.98
C GLU A 119 21.88 8.08 -22.90
N ASN A 120 21.75 9.22 -22.21
CA ASN A 120 20.87 9.48 -21.06
C ASN A 120 19.49 8.82 -21.21
N GLY A 121 19.35 7.59 -20.70
CA GLY A 121 18.06 6.92 -20.60
C GLY A 121 17.09 7.73 -19.73
N PRO A 122 15.77 7.52 -19.87
CA PRO A 122 14.78 8.28 -19.14
C PRO A 122 14.99 8.12 -17.63
N MET A 123 14.99 9.24 -16.91
CA MET A 123 15.10 9.25 -15.45
C MET A 123 13.81 8.72 -14.84
N CYS A 124 13.93 7.83 -13.84
CA CYS A 124 12.78 7.35 -13.09
C CYS A 124 12.28 8.44 -12.15
N THR A 125 10.99 8.75 -12.19
CA THR A 125 10.34 9.67 -11.24
C THR A 125 9.41 8.92 -10.30
N LEU A 126 9.07 9.51 -9.15
CA LEU A 126 8.07 8.98 -8.22
C LEU A 126 6.71 8.81 -8.89
N ARG A 127 6.38 9.69 -9.84
CA ARG A 127 5.15 9.61 -10.62
C ARG A 127 5.12 8.36 -11.49
N ASP A 128 6.26 7.88 -11.97
CA ASP A 128 6.35 6.64 -12.75
C ASP A 128 6.09 5.42 -11.87
N CYS A 129 6.59 5.43 -10.63
CA CYS A 129 6.30 4.38 -9.65
C CYS A 129 4.81 4.36 -9.26
N LEU A 130 4.20 5.55 -9.02
CA LEU A 130 2.77 5.67 -8.70
C LEU A 130 1.87 5.26 -9.88
N ARG A 131 2.25 5.64 -11.10
CA ARG A 131 1.57 5.18 -12.32
C ARG A 131 1.64 3.66 -12.42
N SER A 132 2.84 3.08 -12.37
CA SER A 132 3.01 1.63 -12.41
C SER A 132 2.23 0.90 -11.30
N PHE A 133 2.05 1.50 -10.12
CA PHE A 133 1.27 0.94 -9.03
C PHE A 133 -0.25 0.93 -9.30
N THR A 134 -0.76 1.91 -10.05
CA THR A 134 -2.20 2.08 -10.35
C THR A 134 -2.58 1.67 -11.77
N ASP A 135 -1.61 1.28 -12.59
CA ASP A 135 -1.84 0.78 -13.94
C ASP A 135 -2.59 -0.56 -13.91
N LEU A 136 -3.33 -0.83 -14.98
CA LEU A 136 -3.99 -2.12 -15.18
C LEU A 136 -2.93 -3.16 -15.54
N GLU A 137 -2.81 -4.20 -14.73
CA GLU A 137 -1.90 -5.33 -14.97
C GLU A 137 -2.69 -6.61 -15.29
N GLU A 138 -2.16 -7.48 -16.16
CA GLU A 138 -2.62 -8.86 -16.29
C GLU A 138 -1.85 -9.73 -15.31
N LEU A 139 -2.56 -10.52 -14.49
CA LEU A 139 -1.93 -11.43 -13.55
C LEU A 139 -1.18 -12.53 -14.31
N ASP A 140 0.04 -12.82 -13.85
CA ASP A 140 0.86 -13.85 -14.46
C ASP A 140 0.29 -15.27 -14.20
N GLU A 141 0.95 -16.28 -14.79
CA GLU A 141 0.51 -17.68 -14.68
C GLU A 141 0.65 -18.25 -13.25
N THR A 142 1.45 -17.63 -12.40
CA THR A 142 1.64 -17.99 -11.00
C THR A 142 0.64 -17.30 -10.06
N GLU A 143 0.12 -16.13 -10.47
CA GLU A 143 -0.78 -15.27 -9.72
C GLU A 143 -2.26 -15.39 -10.14
N LEU A 144 -2.63 -16.43 -10.90
CA LEU A 144 -4.00 -16.63 -11.39
C LEU A 144 -5.06 -16.53 -10.27
N TYR A 145 -6.07 -15.70 -10.50
CA TYR A 145 -7.13 -15.41 -9.54
C TYR A 145 -8.22 -16.50 -9.52
N MET A 146 -8.69 -16.88 -8.33
CA MET A 146 -9.79 -17.83 -8.16
C MET A 146 -11.13 -17.16 -8.47
N CYS A 147 -11.63 -17.36 -9.68
CA CYS A 147 -12.91 -16.78 -10.09
C CYS A 147 -14.09 -17.51 -9.44
N HIS A 148 -14.91 -16.79 -8.68
CA HIS A 148 -16.08 -17.36 -7.98
C HIS A 148 -17.19 -17.86 -8.93
N LYS A 149 -17.27 -17.34 -10.16
CA LYS A 149 -18.23 -17.79 -11.19
C LYS A 149 -17.71 -19.02 -11.95
N CYS A 150 -16.43 -19.02 -12.37
CA CYS A 150 -15.82 -20.15 -13.04
C CYS A 150 -15.43 -21.31 -12.11
N LYS A 151 -15.36 -21.06 -10.79
CA LYS A 151 -14.92 -22.01 -9.75
C LYS A 151 -13.52 -22.60 -10.02
N LYS A 152 -12.64 -21.83 -10.67
CA LYS A 152 -11.25 -22.21 -10.95
C LYS A 152 -10.35 -20.98 -11.04
N LYS A 153 -9.03 -21.21 -10.96
CA LYS A 153 -8.01 -20.18 -11.23
C LYS A 153 -8.08 -19.77 -12.70
N GLN A 154 -8.17 -18.47 -12.95
CA GLN A 154 -8.35 -17.90 -14.29
C GLN A 154 -7.42 -16.72 -14.50
N LYS A 155 -7.05 -16.51 -15.77
CA LYS A 155 -6.42 -15.26 -16.20
C LYS A 155 -7.36 -14.10 -15.88
N SER A 156 -6.82 -13.10 -15.22
CA SER A 156 -7.57 -11.94 -14.77
C SER A 156 -6.68 -10.70 -14.88
N THR A 157 -7.29 -9.54 -15.06
CA THR A 157 -6.60 -8.27 -14.87
C THR A 157 -6.82 -7.78 -13.45
N LYS A 158 -5.88 -6.97 -12.96
CA LYS A 158 -5.91 -6.37 -11.64
C LYS A 158 -5.57 -4.89 -11.76
N LYS A 159 -6.25 -4.06 -10.98
CA LYS A 159 -6.00 -2.63 -10.91
C LYS A 159 -6.19 -2.11 -9.50
N PHE A 160 -5.29 -1.25 -9.06
CA PHE A 160 -5.46 -0.49 -7.84
C PHE A 160 -5.94 0.93 -8.12
N TRP A 161 -6.86 1.39 -7.28
CA TRP A 161 -7.27 2.78 -7.21
C TRP A 161 -7.14 3.28 -5.78
N ILE A 162 -6.76 4.55 -5.61
CA ILE A 162 -6.81 5.19 -4.30
C ILE A 162 -8.23 5.73 -4.10
N GLN A 163 -8.98 5.16 -3.17
CA GLN A 163 -10.33 5.63 -2.86
C GLN A 163 -10.30 6.75 -1.82
N LYS A 164 -9.43 6.61 -0.81
CA LYS A 164 -9.24 7.62 0.23
C LYS A 164 -7.76 7.84 0.49
N LEU A 165 -7.34 9.10 0.42
CA LEU A 165 -6.01 9.54 0.79
C LEU A 165 -5.87 9.77 2.30
N PRO A 166 -4.71 9.43 2.90
CA PRO A 166 -4.40 9.76 4.30
C PRO A 166 -3.96 11.23 4.45
N LYS A 167 -3.98 11.78 5.67
CA LYS A 167 -3.42 13.12 5.91
C LYS A 167 -1.90 13.14 5.73
N VAL A 168 -1.24 12.08 6.18
CA VAL A 168 0.19 11.85 5.99
C VAL A 168 0.37 10.62 5.11
N LEU A 169 0.84 10.84 3.88
CA LEU A 169 1.07 9.78 2.91
C LEU A 169 2.49 9.23 3.06
N CYS A 170 2.60 7.99 3.53
CA CYS A 170 3.85 7.26 3.59
C CYS A 170 4.07 6.48 2.28
N LEU A 171 5.16 6.80 1.57
CA LEU A 171 5.56 6.10 0.35
C LEU A 171 6.86 5.32 0.60
N HIS A 172 6.79 4.02 0.41
CA HIS A 172 7.94 3.11 0.49
C HIS A 172 8.35 2.69 -0.92
N LEU A 173 9.62 2.90 -1.29
CA LEU A 173 10.16 2.37 -2.54
C LEU A 173 10.74 0.98 -2.27
N LYS A 174 10.15 -0.06 -2.88
CA LYS A 174 10.63 -1.45 -2.79
C LYS A 174 11.97 -1.58 -3.51
N ARG A 175 13.06 -1.25 -2.81
CA ARG A 175 14.43 -1.29 -3.37
C ARG A 175 15.09 -2.65 -3.19
N PHE A 176 14.65 -3.44 -2.22
CA PHE A 176 15.21 -4.76 -1.96
C PHE A 176 14.33 -5.83 -2.58
N HIS A 177 14.93 -6.65 -3.43
CA HIS A 177 14.29 -7.83 -3.98
C HIS A 177 15.15 -9.03 -3.67
N TRP A 178 14.51 -10.10 -3.21
CA TRP A 178 15.15 -11.40 -3.12
C TRP A 178 15.10 -12.08 -4.49
N THR A 179 16.26 -12.43 -5.02
CA THR A 179 16.35 -13.50 -6.02
C THR A 179 16.69 -14.81 -5.29
N ALA A 180 16.61 -15.95 -5.98
CA ALA A 180 16.76 -17.27 -5.39
C ALA A 180 18.00 -17.48 -4.50
N TYR A 181 19.05 -16.66 -4.63
CA TYR A 181 20.31 -16.80 -3.90
C TYR A 181 20.88 -15.50 -3.33
N LEU A 182 20.34 -14.33 -3.72
CA LEU A 182 20.94 -13.03 -3.41
C LEU A 182 19.87 -11.97 -3.14
N ARG A 183 20.08 -11.18 -2.10
CA ARG A 183 19.34 -9.94 -1.91
C ARG A 183 19.95 -8.88 -2.83
N ASN A 184 19.17 -8.42 -3.80
CA ASN A 184 19.59 -7.38 -4.73
C ASN A 184 18.98 -6.05 -4.33
N LYS A 185 19.82 -5.01 -4.28
CA LYS A 185 19.40 -3.63 -4.08
C LYS A 185 19.23 -2.92 -5.42
N VAL A 186 18.10 -2.26 -5.59
CA VAL A 186 17.81 -1.38 -6.72
C VAL A 186 18.36 0.01 -6.39
N ASP A 187 19.54 0.31 -6.91
CA ASP A 187 20.22 1.61 -6.77
C ASP A 187 19.73 2.67 -7.78
N THR A 188 18.66 2.38 -8.54
CA THR A 188 18.03 3.34 -9.45
C THR A 188 17.68 4.63 -8.70
N TYR A 189 18.21 5.76 -9.17
CA TYR A 189 17.81 7.08 -8.68
C TYR A 189 16.35 7.32 -9.05
N VAL A 190 15.53 7.69 -8.07
CA VAL A 190 14.12 8.04 -8.27
C VAL A 190 13.97 9.50 -7.89
N GLU A 191 13.67 10.34 -8.88
CA GLU A 191 13.39 11.76 -8.66
C GLU A 191 12.01 11.91 -8.01
N PHE A 192 11.91 12.70 -6.95
CA PHE A 192 10.64 13.00 -6.28
C PHE A 192 10.50 14.51 -6.03
N PRO A 193 9.28 15.07 -6.15
CA PRO A 193 9.06 16.47 -5.87
C PRO A 193 9.15 16.76 -4.36
N LEU A 194 9.73 17.90 -4.00
CA LEU A 194 9.72 18.38 -2.61
C LEU A 194 8.38 19.01 -2.23
N ARG A 195 7.65 19.54 -3.21
CA ARG A 195 6.35 20.20 -3.04
C ARG A 195 5.40 19.87 -4.18
N GLY A 196 4.10 19.90 -3.91
CA GLY A 196 3.06 19.77 -4.93
C GLY A 196 3.07 18.42 -5.64
N LEU A 197 3.27 17.32 -4.90
CA LEU A 197 2.96 15.99 -5.41
C LEU A 197 1.44 15.85 -5.55
N ASP A 198 0.95 15.90 -6.78
CA ASP A 198 -0.46 15.73 -7.10
C ASP A 198 -0.83 14.25 -7.20
N MET A 199 -1.74 13.82 -6.32
CA MET A 199 -2.26 12.45 -6.24
C MET A 199 -3.57 12.26 -7.00
N LYS A 200 -4.15 13.31 -7.58
CA LYS A 200 -5.49 13.29 -8.18
C LYS A 200 -5.64 12.24 -9.29
N CYS A 201 -4.62 12.06 -10.12
CA CYS A 201 -4.63 11.10 -11.22
C CYS A 201 -4.69 9.63 -10.79
N TYR A 202 -4.48 9.34 -9.52
CA TYR A 202 -4.46 7.99 -8.95
C TYR A 202 -5.74 7.67 -8.16
N LEU A 203 -6.65 8.64 -8.06
CA LEU A 203 -7.92 8.50 -7.35
C LEU A 203 -8.97 7.81 -8.21
N LEU A 204 -9.85 7.04 -7.57
CA LEU A 204 -11.01 6.46 -8.24
C LEU A 204 -12.00 7.54 -8.72
N GLU A 205 -12.25 8.55 -7.88
CA GLU A 205 -13.22 9.62 -8.13
C GLU A 205 -12.56 11.00 -7.93
N PRO A 206 -11.71 11.45 -8.87
CA PRO A 206 -10.95 12.70 -8.75
C PRO A 206 -11.84 13.96 -8.72
N GLU A 207 -13.07 13.85 -9.21
CA GLU A 207 -14.09 14.91 -9.24
C GLU A 207 -14.58 15.29 -7.83
N ASN A 208 -14.61 14.31 -6.91
CA ASN A 208 -15.19 14.43 -5.58
C ASN A 208 -14.18 14.98 -4.55
N SER A 209 -12.91 15.06 -4.91
CA SER A 209 -11.84 15.61 -4.08
C SER A 209 -11.61 17.09 -4.38
N GLY A 210 -11.64 17.93 -3.32
CA GLY A 210 -11.31 19.35 -3.44
C GLY A 210 -9.86 19.55 -3.93
N PRO A 211 -9.56 20.63 -4.67
CA PRO A 211 -8.28 20.81 -5.37
C PRO A 211 -7.03 20.77 -4.46
N GLU A 212 -7.16 21.15 -3.19
CA GLU A 212 -6.04 21.14 -2.22
C GLU A 212 -5.90 19.82 -1.45
N SER A 213 -6.91 18.95 -1.51
CA SER A 213 -6.93 17.71 -0.70
C SER A 213 -6.06 16.58 -1.24
N CYS A 214 -5.45 16.78 -2.42
CA CYS A 214 -4.66 15.77 -3.13
C CYS A 214 -3.19 16.16 -3.34
N LEU A 215 -2.79 17.35 -2.88
CA LEU A 215 -1.43 17.87 -3.01
C LEU A 215 -0.63 17.54 -1.75
N TYR A 216 0.56 16.99 -1.92
CA TYR A 216 1.47 16.68 -0.82
C TYR A 216 2.81 17.40 -0.98
N ASP A 217 3.30 17.91 0.15
CA ASP A 217 4.66 18.39 0.30
C ASP A 217 5.48 17.37 1.12
N LEU A 218 6.74 17.21 0.75
CA LEU A 218 7.63 16.24 1.40
C LEU A 218 8.06 16.75 2.77
N ALA A 219 7.77 15.97 3.82
CA ALA A 219 8.16 16.30 5.18
C ALA A 219 9.44 15.59 5.65
N ALA A 220 9.65 14.33 5.26
CA ALA A 220 10.78 13.51 5.71
C ALA A 220 11.16 12.43 4.70
N VAL A 221 12.42 11.98 4.75
CA VAL A 221 12.93 10.87 3.93
C VAL A 221 13.79 9.97 4.82
N VAL A 222 13.53 8.66 4.75
CA VAL A 222 14.42 7.65 5.33
C VAL A 222 15.34 7.14 4.23
N VAL A 223 16.64 7.38 4.37
CA VAL A 223 17.64 7.01 3.36
C VAL A 223 18.45 5.81 3.85
N HIS A 224 18.55 4.79 2.99
CA HIS A 224 19.45 3.65 3.22
C HIS A 224 20.76 3.84 2.46
N HIS A 225 21.87 3.94 3.19
CA HIS A 225 23.23 3.89 2.64
C HIS A 225 23.87 2.51 2.89
N GLY A 226 24.59 2.00 1.89
CA GLY A 226 25.23 0.67 1.95
C GLY A 226 24.56 -0.38 1.04
N SER A 227 25.12 -1.58 1.07
CA SER A 227 24.56 -2.80 0.47
C SER A 227 23.66 -3.52 1.48
N GLY A 228 22.56 -4.11 1.00
CA GLY A 228 21.64 -4.91 1.82
C GLY A 228 21.90 -6.40 1.71
#